data_AF-A0A1Y0C1R5-F1
#
_entry.id   AF-A0A1Y0C1R5-F1
#
_cell.length_a   1.000
_cell.length_b   1.000
_cell.length_c   1.000
_cell.angle_alpha   90.00
_cell.angle_beta   90.00
_cell.angle_gamma   90.00
#
_symmetry.space_group_name_H-M   'P 1'
#
loop_
_entity.id
_entity.type
_entity.pdbx_description
1 polymer ?
#
loop_
_entity_poly.entity_id
_entity_poly.type
_entity_poly.pdbx_seq_one_letter_code
_entity_poly.pdbx_strand_id
1 'polypeptide(L)'
;MAGYNVYFDGAKVNDALVPGPTYTLDGLASVTDCSGRIRATYVNDAGIESDLSSPLPPGTLVTLDYPRGSELSPADQAAVDAIVAASMAESKPPGVVLAITGPRGNYFQAYGNTKASGGRPVTIDDHFRIASTTKSFTSTLVMRSIAAGRLSLDGTLEQYLPGIGIANSSSITIRHMLTMRSGIADYNASPAVLLYLMLTPTGSWNEQTTVNYIRSGKPLFTPGSAYQYNNGNFVLLGLILKAVTGSYIRDLLMDELITPLGLIETTWDVNASGKGSPVVKPPAGGTAQWNPDFLGAAGALTSTVGDLIKWAQAMRDHTRLDAATWAHWTDPDSPTSDFLGYPAPFPAGTPVQFGYGLGLESTGTWFGHNGSWLGYDGQTGFDSVSGACMVILENMQTTTGNGPVPLAAYTTIFRRVAEYLYPGSMTTQPNYKQPTP
;
A
#
# COMPACT_ATOMS: atom_id res chain seq x y z
N MET A 1 -2.57 25.90 37.67
CA MET A 1 -2.23 24.63 37.01
C MET A 1 -0.84 24.82 36.45
N ALA A 2 0.15 24.32 37.19
CA ALA A 2 1.53 24.40 36.79
C ALA A 2 1.82 23.53 35.54
N GLY A 3 2.82 23.94 34.77
CA GLY A 3 3.21 23.24 33.55
C GLY A 3 4.26 24.01 32.75
N TYR A 4 4.52 23.58 31.52
CA TYR A 4 5.60 24.13 30.71
C TYR A 4 5.08 24.92 29.49
N ASN A 5 5.75 26.03 29.16
CA ASN A 5 5.73 26.57 27.81
C ASN A 5 6.93 26.02 27.05
N VAL A 6 6.73 25.65 25.79
CA VAL A 6 7.74 25.09 24.90
C VAL A 6 8.03 26.07 23.79
N TYR A 7 9.31 26.20 23.43
CA TYR A 7 9.80 27.12 22.44
C TYR A 7 10.62 26.39 21.38
N PHE A 8 10.40 26.76 20.12
CA PHE A 8 11.19 26.34 18.96
C PHE A 8 11.68 27.58 18.21
N ASP A 9 12.99 27.70 17.99
CA ASP A 9 13.63 28.91 17.43
C ASP A 9 13.26 30.21 18.16
N GLY A 10 13.01 30.12 19.47
CA GLY A 10 12.64 31.25 20.31
C GLY A 10 11.16 31.65 20.23
N ALA A 11 10.34 31.00 19.39
CA ALA A 11 8.90 31.20 19.35
C ALA A 11 8.18 30.16 20.22
N LYS A 12 7.17 30.59 21.00
CA LYS A 12 6.32 29.68 21.78
C LYS A 12 5.43 28.86 20.84
N VAL A 13 5.41 27.54 21.02
CA VAL A 13 4.71 26.61 20.11
C VAL A 13 3.45 25.97 20.71
N ASN A 14 3.20 26.11 22.01
CA ASN A 14 2.02 25.58 22.68
C ASN A 14 1.06 26.68 23.15
N ASP A 15 -0.24 26.47 22.92
CA ASP A 15 -1.30 27.38 23.36
C ASP A 15 -1.63 27.23 24.85
N ALA A 16 -1.61 25.98 25.35
CA ALA A 16 -1.86 25.63 26.75
C ALA A 16 -0.62 25.00 27.41
N LEU A 17 -0.47 25.19 28.73
CA LEU A 17 0.66 24.66 29.50
C LEU A 17 0.72 23.13 29.41
N VAL A 18 1.92 22.60 29.15
CA VAL A 18 2.17 21.16 29.10
C VAL A 18 2.31 20.62 30.53
N PRO A 19 1.46 19.69 30.98
CA PRO A 19 1.46 19.23 32.37
C PRO A 19 2.53 18.16 32.68
N GLY A 20 3.18 17.59 31.67
CA GLY A 20 4.10 16.46 31.79
C GLY A 20 5.43 16.64 31.04
N PRO A 21 6.31 15.63 31.04
CA PRO A 21 7.66 15.74 30.46
C PRO A 21 7.68 15.62 28.93
N THR A 22 6.54 15.33 28.30
CA THR A 22 6.45 15.04 26.86
C THR A 22 5.62 16.12 26.16
N TYR A 23 6.15 16.61 25.05
CA TYR A 23 5.46 17.51 24.14
C TYR A 23 5.79 17.09 22.70
N THR A 24 4.76 16.99 21.86
CA THR A 24 4.92 16.65 20.44
C THR A 24 4.99 17.94 19.64
N LEU A 25 6.06 18.10 18.84
CA LEU A 25 6.24 19.21 17.92
C LEU A 25 5.92 18.74 16.50
N ASP A 26 4.77 19.14 15.99
CA ASP A 26 4.27 18.76 14.66
C ASP A 26 4.65 19.78 13.57
N GLY A 27 4.51 19.38 12.31
CA GLY A 27 4.67 20.29 11.16
C GLY A 27 6.11 20.60 10.75
N LEU A 28 7.08 19.86 11.30
CA LEU A 28 8.47 19.92 10.86
C LEU A 28 8.72 18.98 9.68
N ALA A 29 9.64 19.35 8.79
CA ALA A 29 10.16 18.42 7.78
C ALA A 29 11.06 17.37 8.45
N SER A 30 11.08 16.14 7.93
CA SER A 30 11.86 14.99 8.43
C SER A 30 13.37 15.25 8.54
N VAL A 31 13.90 16.23 7.79
CA VAL A 31 15.32 16.64 7.80
C VAL A 31 15.62 17.81 8.74
N THR A 32 14.65 18.28 9.52
CA THR A 32 14.83 19.45 10.38
C THR A 32 15.75 19.10 11.56
N ASP A 33 16.98 19.61 11.54
CA ASP A 33 17.86 19.54 12.69
C ASP A 33 17.26 20.35 13.84
N CYS A 34 16.84 19.65 14.89
CA CYS A 34 16.25 20.26 16.09
C CYS A 34 17.29 20.51 17.20
N SER A 35 18.55 20.16 16.96
CA SER A 35 19.63 20.27 17.93
C SER A 35 19.80 21.73 18.37
N GLY A 36 19.68 21.97 19.68
CA GLY A 36 19.88 23.31 20.24
C GLY A 36 18.70 24.28 20.07
N ARG A 37 17.63 23.89 19.36
CA ARG A 37 16.51 24.78 18.98
C ARG A 37 15.30 24.71 19.89
N ILE A 38 15.23 23.69 20.76
CA ILE A 38 14.12 23.44 21.67
C ILE A 38 14.47 23.91 23.07
N ARG A 39 13.60 24.69 23.69
CA ARG A 39 13.72 25.16 25.08
C ARG A 39 12.37 25.18 25.78
N ALA A 40 12.37 25.24 27.10
CA ALA A 40 11.15 25.37 27.89
C ALA A 40 11.30 26.34 29.05
N THR A 41 10.17 26.85 29.52
CA THR A 41 10.02 27.54 30.82
C THR A 41 9.00 26.76 31.65
N TYR A 42 9.09 26.89 32.97
CA TYR A 42 8.10 26.34 33.90
C TYR A 42 7.24 27.47 34.45
N VAL A 43 5.92 27.28 34.40
CA VAL A 43 4.93 28.17 35.01
C VAL A 43 4.38 27.50 36.25
N ASN A 44 4.51 28.13 37.42
CA ASN A 44 4.00 27.60 38.67
C ASN A 44 2.49 27.87 38.87
N ASP A 45 1.90 27.37 39.95
CA ASP A 45 0.47 27.57 40.22
C ASP A 45 0.07 29.02 40.52
N ALA A 46 1.04 29.90 40.81
CA ALA A 46 0.84 31.34 40.95
C ALA A 46 0.94 32.09 39.60
N GLY A 47 1.16 31.39 38.49
CA GLY A 47 1.30 31.97 37.15
C GLY A 47 2.65 32.65 36.89
N ILE A 48 3.65 32.43 37.74
CA ILE A 48 4.99 32.97 37.56
C ILE A 48 5.79 32.01 36.68
N GLU A 49 6.36 32.55 35.60
CA GLU A 49 7.16 31.84 34.62
C GLU A 49 8.65 31.93 34.95
N SER A 50 9.37 30.82 34.84
CA SER A 50 10.82 30.75 35.04
C SER A 50 11.60 31.35 33.87
N ASP A 51 12.92 31.54 34.08
CA ASP A 51 13.84 31.75 32.98
C ASP A 51 13.84 30.56 32.00
N LEU A 52 14.25 30.84 30.76
CA LEU A 52 14.38 29.87 29.68
C LEU A 52 15.44 28.81 30.02
N SER A 53 15.11 27.54 29.79
CA SER A 53 16.07 26.45 29.99
C SER A 53 17.31 26.57 29.09
N SER A 54 18.38 25.85 29.45
CA SER A 54 19.36 25.43 28.46
C SER A 54 18.67 24.66 27.32
N PRO A 55 19.26 24.61 26.11
CA PRO A 55 18.69 23.80 25.03
C PRO A 55 18.40 22.38 25.51
N LEU A 56 17.17 21.94 25.30
CA LEU A 56 16.74 20.61 25.66
C LEU A 56 17.28 19.64 24.59
N PRO A 57 17.93 18.53 24.98
CA PRO A 57 18.24 17.49 24.02
C PRO A 57 16.92 16.97 23.45
N PRO A 58 16.80 16.71 22.14
CA PRO A 58 15.63 16.04 21.60
C PRO A 58 15.48 14.67 22.27
N GLY A 59 14.55 14.57 23.22
CA GLY A 59 14.16 13.32 23.85
C GLY A 59 13.39 12.50 22.83
N THR A 60 14.08 11.57 22.19
CA THR A 60 13.59 10.79 21.05
C THR A 60 13.07 11.69 19.93
N LEU A 61 13.99 12.30 19.18
CA LEU A 61 13.75 12.42 17.74
C LEU A 61 13.42 11.01 17.24
N VAL A 62 12.15 10.74 16.91
CA VAL A 62 11.88 9.84 15.80
C VAL A 62 12.19 10.66 14.55
N THR A 63 13.48 10.98 14.35
CA THR A 63 13.97 10.97 12.99
C THR A 63 13.55 9.61 12.46
N LEU A 64 12.88 9.58 11.32
CA LEU A 64 12.84 8.38 10.52
C LEU A 64 14.31 8.09 10.16
N ASP A 65 15.03 7.47 11.10
CA ASP A 65 16.27 6.76 10.85
C ASP A 65 15.85 5.59 9.98
N TYR A 66 15.64 5.89 8.70
CA TYR A 66 15.81 4.89 7.67
C TYR A 66 17.18 4.30 7.95
N PRO A 67 17.29 2.99 8.22
CA PRO A 67 18.59 2.39 8.50
C PRO A 67 19.48 2.72 7.31
N ARG A 68 20.41 3.67 7.48
CA ARG A 68 21.39 4.04 6.47
C ARG A 68 22.38 2.88 6.40
N GLY A 69 21.98 1.84 5.70
CA GLY A 69 22.91 1.04 4.92
C GLY A 69 23.70 1.97 3.98
N SER A 70 24.71 1.44 3.31
CA SER A 70 25.39 2.19 2.26
C SER A 70 24.37 2.79 1.30
N GLU A 71 24.53 4.05 0.88
CA GLU A 71 23.72 4.63 -0.20
C GLU A 71 24.05 3.93 -1.53
N LEU A 72 23.12 3.98 -2.50
CA LEU A 72 23.45 3.66 -3.89
C LEU A 72 24.66 4.47 -4.34
N SER A 73 25.49 3.91 -5.21
CA SER A 73 26.63 4.65 -5.77
C SER A 73 26.15 5.90 -6.53
N PRO A 74 26.94 6.99 -6.59
CA PRO A 74 26.55 8.18 -7.36
C PRO A 74 26.20 7.90 -8.82
N ALA A 75 26.85 6.89 -9.43
CA ALA A 75 26.53 6.45 -10.78
C ALA A 75 25.15 5.78 -10.88
N ASP A 76 24.80 4.93 -9.91
CA ASP A 76 23.49 4.29 -9.85
C ASP A 76 22.39 5.32 -9.56
N GLN A 77 22.61 6.26 -8.65
CA GLN A 77 21.66 7.36 -8.37
C GLN A 77 21.37 8.17 -9.64
N ALA A 78 22.43 8.59 -10.35
CA ALA A 78 22.28 9.36 -11.59
C ALA A 78 21.56 8.56 -12.70
N ALA A 79 21.77 7.25 -12.78
CA ALA A 79 21.07 6.40 -13.73
C ALA A 79 19.59 6.22 -13.36
N VAL A 80 19.27 6.03 -12.08
CA VAL A 80 17.88 5.99 -11.59
C VAL A 80 17.18 7.33 -11.89
N ASP A 81 17.83 8.46 -11.60
CA ASP A 81 17.30 9.79 -11.90
C ASP A 81 17.00 9.97 -13.39
N ALA A 82 17.91 9.53 -14.26
CA ALA A 82 17.73 9.60 -15.70
C ALA A 82 16.57 8.72 -16.19
N ILE A 83 16.42 7.51 -15.62
CA ILE A 83 15.29 6.61 -15.92
C ILE A 83 13.97 7.25 -15.52
N VAL A 84 13.88 7.79 -14.30
CA VAL A 84 12.66 8.46 -13.82
C VAL A 84 12.33 9.66 -14.69
N ALA A 85 13.30 10.52 -14.98
CA ALA A 85 13.11 11.70 -15.82
C ALA A 85 12.60 11.33 -17.23
N ALA A 86 13.18 10.31 -17.86
CA ALA A 86 12.75 9.82 -19.17
C ALA A 86 11.32 9.25 -19.11
N SER A 87 11.00 8.43 -18.11
CA SER A 87 9.66 7.89 -17.93
C SER A 87 8.61 8.97 -17.67
N MET A 88 8.94 9.99 -16.87
CA MET A 88 8.07 11.14 -16.63
C MET A 88 7.82 11.95 -17.91
N ALA A 89 8.81 12.07 -18.80
CA ALA A 89 8.63 12.76 -20.08
C ALA A 89 7.68 12.01 -21.03
N GLU A 90 7.69 10.67 -21.01
CA GLU A 90 6.81 9.83 -21.84
C GLU A 90 5.35 9.83 -21.37
N SER A 91 5.15 9.63 -20.08
CA SER A 91 3.85 9.34 -19.49
C SER A 91 3.19 10.52 -18.77
N LYS A 92 3.97 11.58 -18.54
CA LYS A 92 3.58 12.85 -17.89
C LYS A 92 2.91 12.72 -16.51
N PRO A 93 3.26 11.77 -15.61
CA PRO A 93 2.86 11.90 -14.22
C PRO A 93 3.44 13.21 -13.68
N PRO A 94 2.67 13.96 -12.89
CA PRO A 94 3.10 15.26 -12.41
C PRO A 94 4.20 15.06 -11.34
N GLY A 95 4.23 13.93 -10.61
CA GLY A 95 5.10 13.65 -9.50
C GLY A 95 5.28 12.14 -9.22
N VAL A 96 6.50 11.79 -8.82
CA VAL A 96 6.94 10.42 -8.55
C VAL A 96 7.71 10.41 -7.25
N VAL A 97 7.48 9.42 -6.39
CA VAL A 97 8.26 9.19 -5.17
C VAL A 97 8.76 7.75 -5.21
N LEU A 98 10.05 7.54 -4.95
CA LEU A 98 10.65 6.21 -4.92
C LEU A 98 11.49 5.97 -3.67
N ALA A 99 11.55 4.71 -3.26
CA ALA A 99 12.46 4.20 -2.25
C ALA A 99 13.06 2.87 -2.72
N ILE A 100 14.36 2.71 -2.52
CA ILE A 100 15.12 1.50 -2.83
C ILE A 100 15.97 1.19 -1.59
N THR A 101 15.98 -0.08 -1.17
CA THR A 101 16.90 -0.58 -0.15
C THR A 101 17.40 -1.96 -0.56
N GLY A 102 18.64 -2.32 -0.28
CA GLY A 102 19.17 -3.63 -0.67
C GLY A 102 20.69 -3.67 -0.76
N PRO A 103 21.26 -4.72 -1.39
CA PRO A 103 22.71 -4.94 -1.44
C PRO A 103 23.50 -3.85 -2.16
N ARG A 104 22.87 -3.15 -3.11
CA ARG A 104 23.49 -2.02 -3.84
C ARG A 104 23.48 -0.73 -3.02
N GLY A 105 22.67 -0.69 -1.97
CA GLY A 105 22.48 0.44 -1.11
C GLY A 105 21.06 1.01 -1.12
N ASN A 106 20.91 2.11 -0.41
CA ASN A 106 19.64 2.82 -0.25
C ASN A 106 19.53 3.99 -1.22
N TYR A 107 18.30 4.33 -1.63
CA TYR A 107 18.03 5.57 -2.35
C TYR A 107 16.57 5.97 -2.19
N PHE A 108 16.33 7.20 -1.74
CA PHE A 108 15.01 7.79 -1.57
C PHE A 108 14.98 9.09 -2.34
N GLN A 109 13.99 9.26 -3.23
CA GLN A 109 13.91 10.47 -4.03
C GLN A 109 12.48 10.79 -4.42
N ALA A 110 12.19 12.08 -4.56
CA ALA A 110 10.94 12.59 -5.07
C ALA A 110 11.19 13.52 -6.27
N TYR A 111 10.34 13.42 -7.29
CA TYR A 111 10.47 14.13 -8.56
C TYR A 111 9.15 14.78 -8.92
N GLY A 112 9.20 15.97 -9.49
CA GLY A 112 8.01 16.67 -9.98
C GLY A 112 7.17 17.32 -8.87
N ASN A 113 5.89 17.53 -9.17
CA ASN A 113 4.96 18.33 -8.39
C ASN A 113 3.64 17.60 -8.11
N THR A 114 2.89 18.11 -7.14
CA THR A 114 1.56 17.59 -6.80
C THR A 114 0.52 17.83 -7.90
N LYS A 115 0.76 18.75 -8.84
CA LYS A 115 -0.16 19.11 -9.93
C LYS A 115 0.60 19.36 -11.23
N ALA A 116 -0.01 18.97 -12.35
CA ALA A 116 0.53 19.16 -13.71
C ALA A 116 0.73 20.64 -14.07
N SER A 117 -0.10 21.54 -13.53
CA SER A 117 -0.02 22.98 -13.79
C SER A 117 0.94 23.74 -12.84
N GLY A 118 1.90 23.05 -12.20
CA GLY A 118 2.84 23.68 -11.27
C GLY A 118 2.34 23.76 -9.82
N GLY A 119 2.02 22.61 -9.21
CA GLY A 119 1.77 22.50 -7.76
C GLY A 119 3.05 22.64 -6.92
N ARG A 120 2.97 22.37 -5.60
CA ARG A 120 4.20 22.25 -4.79
C ARG A 120 4.98 21.00 -5.22
N PRO A 121 6.30 20.96 -5.01
CA PRO A 121 7.07 19.72 -5.18
C PRO A 121 6.46 18.57 -4.36
N VAL A 122 6.47 17.37 -4.92
CA VAL A 122 6.21 16.16 -4.13
C VAL A 122 7.40 15.88 -3.22
N THR A 123 7.14 15.31 -2.04
CA THR A 123 8.19 14.92 -1.09
C THR A 123 8.06 13.43 -0.75
N ILE A 124 9.09 12.85 -0.14
CA ILE A 124 9.04 11.45 0.34
C ILE A 124 8.03 11.24 1.47
N ASP A 125 7.59 12.32 2.12
CA ASP A 125 6.62 12.32 3.23
C ASP A 125 5.17 12.46 2.72
N ASP A 126 4.98 12.61 1.40
CA ASP A 126 3.67 12.71 0.80
C ASP A 126 2.90 11.38 0.88
N HIS A 127 1.61 11.48 1.22
CA HIS A 127 0.73 10.34 1.32
C HIS A 127 0.04 10.04 -0.02
N PHE A 128 -0.01 8.75 -0.36
CA PHE A 128 -0.64 8.23 -1.56
C PHE A 128 -1.67 7.16 -1.16
N ARG A 129 -2.79 7.11 -1.90
CA ARG A 129 -3.66 5.94 -1.84
C ARG A 129 -2.95 4.77 -2.49
N ILE A 130 -2.74 3.71 -1.74
CA ILE A 130 -1.96 2.56 -2.20
C ILE A 130 -2.82 1.50 -2.88
N ALA A 131 -4.15 1.70 -2.86
CA ALA A 131 -5.14 0.88 -3.55
C ALA A 131 -4.82 -0.62 -3.37
N SER A 132 -4.73 -1.37 -4.47
CA SER A 132 -4.48 -2.82 -4.47
C SER A 132 -3.26 -3.30 -3.68
N THR A 133 -2.28 -2.43 -3.36
CA THR A 133 -1.19 -2.79 -2.42
C THR A 133 -1.75 -3.27 -1.09
N THR A 134 -2.91 -2.75 -0.67
CA THR A 134 -3.68 -3.19 0.51
C THR A 134 -3.94 -4.69 0.53
N LYS A 135 -4.07 -5.35 -0.63
CA LYS A 135 -4.30 -6.80 -0.72
C LYS A 135 -3.16 -7.62 -0.14
N SER A 136 -1.91 -7.14 -0.24
CA SER A 136 -0.77 -7.82 0.38
C SER A 136 -0.87 -7.83 1.91
N PHE A 137 -1.36 -6.74 2.51
CA PHE A 137 -1.63 -6.67 3.96
C PHE A 137 -2.79 -7.58 4.35
N THR A 138 -3.92 -7.50 3.64
CA THR A 138 -5.08 -8.37 3.90
C THR A 138 -4.72 -9.84 3.73
N SER A 139 -3.95 -10.18 2.69
CA SER A 139 -3.49 -11.55 2.47
C SER A 139 -2.60 -12.03 3.61
N THR A 140 -1.71 -11.19 4.12
CA THR A 140 -0.89 -11.53 5.30
C THR A 140 -1.77 -11.92 6.50
N LEU A 141 -2.86 -11.20 6.77
CA LEU A 141 -3.81 -11.57 7.83
C LEU A 141 -4.54 -12.90 7.57
N VAL A 142 -4.90 -13.17 6.30
CA VAL A 142 -5.48 -14.47 5.91
C VAL A 142 -4.48 -15.60 6.13
N MET A 143 -3.24 -15.44 5.67
CA MET A 143 -2.16 -16.42 5.86
C MET A 143 -1.85 -16.65 7.34
N ARG A 144 -1.82 -15.59 8.16
CA ARG A 144 -1.71 -15.72 9.62
C ARG A 144 -2.87 -16.50 10.24
N SER A 145 -4.09 -16.26 9.76
CA SER A 145 -5.27 -16.99 10.24
C SER A 145 -5.26 -18.46 9.82
N ILE A 146 -4.67 -18.78 8.66
CA ILE A 146 -4.41 -20.16 8.24
C ILE A 146 -3.37 -20.82 9.15
N ALA A 147 -2.24 -20.15 9.40
CA ALA A 147 -1.19 -20.64 10.30
C ALA A 147 -1.71 -20.87 11.73
N ALA A 148 -2.63 -20.03 12.20
CA ALA A 148 -3.31 -20.16 13.49
C ALA A 148 -4.43 -21.23 13.50
N GLY A 149 -4.67 -21.94 12.39
CA GLY A 149 -5.70 -22.97 12.27
C GLY A 149 -7.14 -22.44 12.26
N ARG A 150 -7.34 -21.12 12.12
CA ARG A 150 -8.67 -20.48 12.07
C ARG A 150 -9.29 -20.56 10.67
N LEU A 151 -8.45 -20.63 9.64
CA LEU A 151 -8.83 -20.76 8.24
C LEU A 151 -8.11 -21.95 7.60
N SER A 152 -8.65 -22.40 6.48
CA SER A 152 -8.01 -23.33 5.56
C SER A 152 -8.17 -22.79 4.15
N LEU A 153 -7.14 -22.96 3.31
CA LEU A 153 -7.18 -22.58 1.89
C LEU A 153 -8.35 -23.24 1.14
N ASP A 154 -8.74 -24.45 1.55
CA ASP A 154 -9.80 -25.21 0.90
C ASP A 154 -11.15 -25.06 1.61
N GLY A 155 -11.19 -24.30 2.73
CA GLY A 155 -12.44 -23.94 3.37
C GLY A 155 -13.28 -23.02 2.47
N THR A 156 -14.59 -23.23 2.46
CA THR A 156 -15.48 -22.58 1.48
C THR A 156 -16.05 -21.26 1.99
N LEU A 157 -16.48 -20.40 1.07
CA LEU A 157 -17.14 -19.14 1.40
C LEU A 157 -18.38 -19.37 2.27
N GLU A 158 -19.20 -20.39 1.95
CA GLU A 158 -20.39 -20.75 2.73
C GLU A 158 -20.04 -21.26 4.14
N GLN A 159 -18.90 -21.95 4.31
CA GLN A 159 -18.46 -22.44 5.62
C GLN A 159 -18.17 -21.28 6.59
N TYR A 160 -17.52 -20.21 6.11
CA TYR A 160 -17.13 -19.08 6.95
C TYR A 160 -18.19 -17.98 7.02
N LEU A 161 -19.05 -17.85 6.00
CA LEU A 161 -20.14 -16.88 5.93
C LEU A 161 -21.46 -17.60 5.56
N PRO A 162 -22.05 -18.38 6.48
CA PRO A 162 -23.27 -19.12 6.20
C PRO A 162 -24.43 -18.18 5.85
N GLY A 163 -25.19 -18.50 4.81
CA GLY A 163 -26.32 -17.69 4.36
C GLY A 163 -25.95 -16.41 3.61
N ILE A 164 -24.68 -16.26 3.16
CA ILE A 164 -24.24 -15.09 2.40
C ILE A 164 -25.01 -14.91 1.08
N GLY A 165 -25.54 -16.00 0.52
CA GLY A 165 -26.42 -16.01 -0.65
C GLY A 165 -25.71 -15.73 -1.97
N ILE A 166 -24.38 -15.71 -2.00
CA ILE A 166 -23.59 -15.56 -3.22
C ILE A 166 -23.61 -16.90 -3.97
N ALA A 167 -23.87 -16.85 -5.27
CA ALA A 167 -23.90 -18.05 -6.11
C ALA A 167 -22.55 -18.80 -6.06
N ASN A 168 -22.62 -20.13 -5.99
CA ASN A 168 -21.47 -21.04 -5.85
C ASN A 168 -20.67 -20.87 -4.54
N SER A 169 -21.21 -20.23 -3.49
CA SER A 169 -20.51 -20.04 -2.20
C SER A 169 -19.99 -21.34 -1.57
N SER A 170 -20.66 -22.46 -1.79
CA SER A 170 -20.24 -23.79 -1.30
C SER A 170 -19.07 -24.40 -2.09
N SER A 171 -18.70 -23.84 -3.25
CA SER A 171 -17.58 -24.28 -4.09
C SER A 171 -16.44 -23.25 -4.19
N ILE A 172 -16.71 -22.00 -3.81
CA ILE A 172 -15.68 -20.95 -3.72
C ILE A 172 -14.86 -21.17 -2.45
N THR A 173 -13.54 -21.34 -2.58
CA THR A 173 -12.64 -21.53 -1.44
C THR A 173 -11.85 -20.26 -1.12
N ILE A 174 -11.21 -20.22 0.05
CA ILE A 174 -10.24 -19.16 0.41
C ILE A 174 -9.14 -19.06 -0.67
N ARG A 175 -8.64 -20.20 -1.14
CA ARG A 175 -7.68 -20.29 -2.26
C ARG A 175 -8.21 -19.58 -3.49
N HIS A 176 -9.43 -19.90 -3.94
CA HIS A 176 -10.03 -19.26 -5.11
C HIS A 176 -10.14 -17.73 -4.97
N MET A 177 -10.44 -17.22 -3.78
CA MET A 177 -10.51 -15.77 -3.56
C MET A 177 -9.11 -15.13 -3.57
N LEU A 178 -8.14 -15.72 -2.88
CA LEU A 178 -6.77 -15.21 -2.84
C LEU A 178 -6.06 -15.28 -4.20
N THR A 179 -6.52 -16.12 -5.12
CA THR A 179 -5.90 -16.35 -6.44
C THR A 179 -6.72 -15.81 -7.60
N MET A 180 -7.77 -15.03 -7.29
CA MET A 180 -8.66 -14.39 -8.26
C MET A 180 -9.38 -15.38 -9.20
N ARG A 181 -9.77 -16.55 -8.68
CA ARG A 181 -10.47 -17.63 -9.39
C ARG A 181 -11.84 -17.99 -8.82
N SER A 182 -12.44 -17.11 -8.03
CA SER A 182 -13.74 -17.39 -7.41
C SER A 182 -14.91 -17.40 -8.41
N GLY A 183 -14.79 -16.68 -9.53
CA GLY A 183 -15.88 -16.50 -10.48
C GLY A 183 -17.05 -15.66 -9.96
N ILE A 184 -16.91 -14.97 -8.81
CA ILE A 184 -17.95 -14.07 -8.29
C ILE A 184 -18.22 -12.92 -9.26
N ALA A 185 -19.44 -12.39 -9.22
CA ALA A 185 -19.78 -11.20 -9.99
C ALA A 185 -18.86 -10.01 -9.64
N ASP A 186 -18.49 -9.23 -10.65
CA ASP A 186 -17.66 -8.04 -10.47
C ASP A 186 -18.53 -6.81 -10.18
N TYR A 187 -18.59 -6.42 -8.92
CA TYR A 187 -19.33 -5.22 -8.51
C TYR A 187 -18.68 -3.93 -9.01
N ASN A 188 -17.36 -3.89 -9.26
CA ASN A 188 -16.70 -2.71 -9.83
C ASN A 188 -17.17 -2.43 -11.25
N ALA A 189 -17.55 -3.47 -12.01
CA ALA A 189 -18.09 -3.36 -13.36
C ALA A 189 -19.60 -3.02 -13.40
N SER A 190 -20.27 -2.94 -12.26
CA SER A 190 -21.70 -2.62 -12.20
C SER A 190 -21.96 -1.15 -12.58
N PRO A 191 -22.82 -0.88 -13.58
CA PRO A 191 -23.18 0.49 -13.95
C PRO A 191 -23.78 1.28 -12.78
N ALA A 192 -24.52 0.62 -11.90
CA ALA A 192 -25.11 1.25 -10.72
C ALA A 192 -24.05 1.70 -9.71
N VAL A 193 -22.98 0.91 -9.55
CA VAL A 193 -21.84 1.25 -8.69
C VAL A 193 -21.06 2.42 -9.26
N LEU A 194 -20.74 2.37 -10.56
CA LEU A 194 -20.04 3.47 -11.24
C LEU A 194 -20.84 4.77 -11.16
N LEU A 195 -22.17 4.71 -11.39
CA LEU A 195 -23.05 5.86 -11.27
C LEU A 195 -23.10 6.40 -9.83
N TYR A 196 -23.16 5.52 -8.83
CA TYR A 196 -23.11 5.92 -7.42
C TYR A 196 -21.80 6.66 -7.09
N LEU A 197 -20.65 6.12 -7.49
CA LEU A 197 -19.35 6.76 -7.23
C LEU A 197 -19.21 8.13 -7.93
N MET A 198 -19.83 8.29 -9.11
CA MET A 198 -19.85 9.57 -9.82
C MET A 198 -20.78 10.60 -9.15
N LEU A 199 -21.99 10.19 -8.74
CA LEU A 199 -23.01 11.11 -8.19
C LEU A 199 -22.83 11.39 -6.69
N THR A 200 -22.32 10.42 -5.94
CA THR A 200 -22.11 10.50 -4.49
C THR A 200 -20.70 10.02 -4.13
N PRO A 201 -19.65 10.74 -4.57
CA PRO A 201 -18.26 10.31 -4.40
C PRO A 201 -17.87 10.11 -2.93
N THR A 202 -18.36 10.97 -2.03
CA THR A 202 -18.10 10.87 -0.58
C THR A 202 -19.18 10.08 0.16
N GLY A 203 -20.07 9.39 -0.57
CA GLY A 203 -21.17 8.63 -0.01
C GLY A 203 -20.68 7.48 0.87
N SER A 204 -21.45 7.19 1.92
CA SER A 204 -21.15 6.05 2.81
C SER A 204 -21.22 4.74 2.03
N TRP A 205 -20.15 3.96 2.10
CA TRP A 205 -20.07 2.62 1.55
C TRP A 205 -19.72 1.65 2.67
N ASN A 206 -20.32 0.46 2.66
CA ASN A 206 -19.96 -0.61 3.59
C ASN A 206 -19.86 -1.94 2.83
N GLU A 207 -19.29 -2.94 3.49
CA GLU A 207 -19.03 -4.25 2.90
C GLU A 207 -20.33 -4.96 2.49
N GLN A 208 -21.43 -4.73 3.20
CA GLN A 208 -22.73 -5.32 2.87
C GLN A 208 -23.29 -4.78 1.55
N THR A 209 -23.03 -3.52 1.22
CA THR A 209 -23.35 -2.95 -0.10
C THR A 209 -22.61 -3.71 -1.19
N THR A 210 -21.31 -3.95 -1.03
CA THR A 210 -20.53 -4.77 -1.97
C THR A 210 -21.10 -6.18 -2.09
N VAL A 211 -21.39 -6.85 -0.97
CA VAL A 211 -22.00 -8.20 -0.96
C VAL A 211 -23.33 -8.21 -1.73
N ASN A 212 -24.18 -7.19 -1.58
CA ASN A 212 -25.47 -7.13 -2.28
C ASN A 212 -25.30 -7.00 -3.80
N TYR A 213 -24.29 -6.26 -4.26
CA TYR A 213 -23.96 -6.20 -5.69
C TYR A 213 -23.40 -7.53 -6.21
N ILE A 214 -22.50 -8.18 -5.47
CA ILE A 214 -21.98 -9.50 -5.83
C ILE A 214 -23.13 -10.52 -5.89
N ARG A 215 -24.03 -10.50 -4.90
CA ARG A 215 -25.18 -11.40 -4.81
C ARG A 215 -26.18 -11.22 -5.96
N SER A 216 -26.40 -9.99 -6.41
CA SER A 216 -27.34 -9.69 -7.49
C SER A 216 -26.76 -9.90 -8.90
N GLY A 217 -25.43 -9.94 -9.02
CA GLY A 217 -24.74 -10.23 -10.26
C GLY A 217 -24.71 -11.72 -10.62
N LYS A 218 -24.44 -12.01 -11.90
CA LYS A 218 -24.21 -13.37 -12.37
C LYS A 218 -22.75 -13.77 -12.11
N PRO A 219 -22.49 -15.02 -11.66
CA PRO A 219 -21.14 -15.56 -11.67
C PRO A 219 -20.50 -15.42 -13.05
N LEU A 220 -19.23 -15.08 -13.08
CA LEU A 220 -18.47 -14.85 -14.30
C LEU A 220 -18.00 -16.18 -14.90
N PHE A 221 -17.69 -17.16 -14.05
CA PHE A 221 -17.27 -18.50 -14.41
C PHE A 221 -17.39 -19.45 -13.20
N THR A 222 -17.13 -20.74 -13.42
CA THR A 222 -17.11 -21.75 -12.35
C THR A 222 -15.88 -21.56 -11.46
N PRO A 223 -15.99 -21.62 -10.12
CA PRO A 223 -14.82 -21.45 -9.24
C PRO A 223 -13.65 -22.36 -9.64
N GLY A 224 -12.46 -21.79 -9.79
CA GLY A 224 -11.23 -22.47 -10.20
C GLY A 224 -11.04 -22.61 -11.72
N SER A 225 -12.06 -22.39 -12.54
CA SER A 225 -11.97 -22.66 -13.99
C SER A 225 -11.36 -21.54 -14.83
N ALA A 226 -11.21 -20.34 -14.27
CA ALA A 226 -10.61 -19.19 -14.97
C ALA A 226 -10.03 -18.19 -13.97
N TYR A 227 -9.29 -17.22 -14.49
CA TYR A 227 -8.74 -16.09 -13.74
C TYR A 227 -9.47 -14.79 -14.08
N GLN A 228 -9.86 -14.04 -13.06
CA GLN A 228 -10.30 -12.67 -13.21
C GLN A 228 -10.03 -11.86 -11.94
N TYR A 229 -9.17 -10.85 -12.08
CA TYR A 229 -8.90 -9.90 -11.01
C TYR A 229 -10.20 -9.23 -10.56
N ASN A 230 -10.60 -9.44 -9.30
CA ASN A 230 -11.85 -8.95 -8.77
C ASN A 230 -11.68 -8.55 -7.30
N ASN A 231 -11.89 -7.26 -7.00
CA ASN A 231 -11.73 -6.72 -5.65
C ASN A 231 -12.72 -7.33 -4.64
N GLY A 232 -13.86 -7.85 -5.13
CA GLY A 232 -14.88 -8.48 -4.30
C GLY A 232 -14.32 -9.67 -3.52
N ASN A 233 -13.32 -10.37 -4.06
CA ASN A 233 -12.63 -11.45 -3.36
C ASN A 233 -12.04 -10.99 -2.03
N PHE A 234 -11.37 -9.84 -2.03
CA PHE A 234 -10.71 -9.31 -0.83
C PHE A 234 -11.70 -8.69 0.15
N VAL A 235 -12.79 -8.09 -0.33
CA VAL A 235 -13.89 -7.63 0.54
C VAL A 235 -14.51 -8.82 1.28
N LEU A 236 -14.76 -9.94 0.59
CA LEU A 236 -15.24 -11.17 1.21
C LEU A 236 -14.22 -11.76 2.19
N LEU A 237 -12.93 -11.77 1.86
CA LEU A 237 -11.87 -12.19 2.79
C LEU A 237 -11.83 -11.33 4.06
N GLY A 238 -12.07 -10.01 3.94
CA GLY A 238 -12.21 -9.13 5.10
C GLY A 238 -13.40 -9.51 6.00
N LEU A 239 -14.54 -9.88 5.42
CA LEU A 239 -15.70 -10.38 6.16
C LEU A 239 -15.43 -11.74 6.82
N ILE A 240 -14.71 -12.63 6.16
CA ILE A 240 -14.30 -13.93 6.70
C ILE A 240 -13.35 -13.74 7.89
N LEU A 241 -12.35 -12.86 7.75
CA LEU A 241 -11.45 -12.51 8.84
C LEU A 241 -12.23 -12.00 10.05
N LYS A 242 -13.21 -11.12 9.83
CA LYS A 242 -14.11 -10.69 10.90
C LYS A 242 -14.87 -11.84 11.54
N ALA A 243 -15.42 -12.76 10.75
CA ALA A 243 -16.16 -13.91 11.25
C ALA A 243 -15.31 -14.82 12.14
N VAL A 244 -14.04 -15.05 11.81
CA VAL A 244 -13.17 -15.98 12.54
C VAL A 244 -12.34 -15.33 13.66
N THR A 245 -12.23 -14.01 13.68
CA THR A 245 -11.47 -13.27 14.70
C THR A 245 -12.34 -12.45 15.65
N GLY A 246 -13.54 -12.06 15.22
CA GLY A 246 -14.41 -11.12 15.94
C GLY A 246 -14.09 -9.64 15.68
N SER A 247 -13.02 -9.30 14.96
CA SER A 247 -12.56 -7.93 14.74
C SER A 247 -12.75 -7.46 13.30
N TYR A 248 -13.03 -6.18 13.10
CA TYR A 248 -13.15 -5.62 11.75
C TYR A 248 -11.79 -5.60 11.06
N ILE A 249 -11.78 -5.74 9.73
CA ILE A 249 -10.54 -5.77 8.94
C ILE A 249 -9.66 -4.54 9.15
N ARG A 250 -10.28 -3.37 9.28
CA ARG A 250 -9.56 -2.14 9.62
C ARG A 250 -8.74 -2.31 10.90
N ASP A 251 -9.40 -2.76 11.96
CA ASP A 251 -8.77 -2.88 13.28
C ASP A 251 -7.69 -3.97 13.27
N LEU A 252 -7.94 -5.11 12.59
CA LEU A 252 -6.92 -6.15 12.38
C LEU A 252 -5.67 -5.63 11.66
N LEU A 253 -5.84 -4.84 10.59
CA LEU A 253 -4.71 -4.25 9.87
C LEU A 253 -3.93 -3.27 10.75
N MET A 254 -4.63 -2.41 11.49
CA MET A 254 -4.01 -1.44 12.40
C MET A 254 -3.25 -2.12 13.54
N ASP A 255 -3.86 -3.11 14.18
CA ASP A 255 -3.37 -3.71 15.43
C ASP A 255 -2.35 -4.83 15.19
N GLU A 256 -2.50 -5.63 14.13
CA GLU A 256 -1.65 -6.80 13.90
C GLU A 256 -0.48 -6.56 12.94
N LEU A 257 -0.58 -5.55 12.07
CA LEU A 257 0.43 -5.24 11.05
C LEU A 257 0.98 -3.83 11.18
N ILE A 258 0.15 -2.79 11.02
CA ILE A 258 0.60 -1.39 10.91
C ILE A 258 1.31 -0.91 12.17
N THR A 259 0.65 -0.99 13.33
CA THR A 259 1.24 -0.55 14.61
C THR A 259 2.47 -1.37 14.98
N PRO A 260 2.45 -2.72 14.94
CA PRO A 260 3.62 -3.50 15.31
C PRO A 260 4.83 -3.31 14.38
N LEU A 261 4.62 -2.97 13.11
CA LEU A 261 5.69 -2.70 12.14
C LEU A 261 6.16 -1.24 12.14
N GLY A 262 5.55 -0.37 12.96
CA GLY A 262 5.90 1.05 13.00
C GLY A 262 5.59 1.78 11.69
N LEU A 263 4.50 1.39 11.02
CA LEU A 263 3.99 2.04 9.81
C LEU A 263 3.11 3.23 10.18
N ILE A 264 3.72 4.24 10.83
CA ILE A 264 2.99 5.33 11.51
C ILE A 264 2.30 6.32 10.56
N GLU A 265 2.73 6.37 9.30
CA GLU A 265 2.13 7.19 8.23
C GLU A 265 1.15 6.36 7.37
N THR A 266 0.83 5.15 7.81
CA THR A 266 -0.12 4.26 7.12
C THR A 266 -1.45 4.22 7.86
N THR A 267 -2.52 4.57 7.16
CA THR A 267 -3.86 4.70 7.75
C THR A 267 -4.91 4.03 6.89
N TRP A 268 -6.03 3.67 7.52
CA TRP A 268 -7.28 3.38 6.83
C TRP A 268 -8.00 4.69 6.54
N ASP A 269 -8.09 5.07 5.26
CA ASP A 269 -8.73 6.32 4.86
C ASP A 269 -10.25 6.21 5.04
N VAL A 270 -10.84 7.09 5.85
CA VAL A 270 -12.29 7.19 6.07
C VAL A 270 -12.80 8.49 5.47
N ASN A 271 -13.00 8.50 4.15
CA ASN A 271 -13.31 9.73 3.43
C ASN A 271 -14.76 10.24 3.65
N ALA A 272 -15.56 9.56 4.47
CA ALA A 272 -16.94 9.97 4.77
C ALA A 272 -17.05 11.21 5.68
N SER A 273 -15.97 11.66 6.35
CA SER A 273 -16.05 12.69 7.40
C SER A 273 -15.13 13.91 7.23
N GLY A 274 -14.37 14.01 6.14
CA GLY A 274 -13.42 15.11 5.93
C GLY A 274 -12.22 15.11 6.89
N LYS A 275 -12.02 14.01 7.64
CA LYS A 275 -10.89 13.75 8.56
C LYS A 275 -9.91 12.71 8.00
N GLY A 276 -9.86 12.53 6.68
CA GLY A 276 -8.95 11.58 6.03
C GLY A 276 -7.50 12.05 6.06
N SER A 277 -6.56 11.12 5.88
CA SER A 277 -5.12 11.44 5.76
C SER A 277 -4.86 12.46 4.65
N PRO A 278 -3.79 13.28 4.76
CA PRO A 278 -3.48 14.33 3.78
C PRO A 278 -2.91 13.72 2.49
N VAL A 279 -3.74 13.03 1.72
CA VAL A 279 -3.35 12.43 0.43
C VAL A 279 -3.01 13.54 -0.58
N VAL A 280 -1.92 13.38 -1.32
CA VAL A 280 -1.59 14.26 -2.46
C VAL A 280 -2.75 14.26 -3.44
N LYS A 281 -3.35 15.41 -3.71
CA LYS A 281 -4.47 15.48 -4.66
C LYS A 281 -3.97 15.28 -6.11
N PRO A 282 -4.59 14.42 -6.93
CA PRO A 282 -4.18 14.20 -8.31
C PRO A 282 -4.36 15.47 -9.16
N PRO A 283 -3.55 15.69 -10.22
CA PRO A 283 -3.54 16.90 -11.04
C PRO A 283 -4.83 17.27 -11.75
N ALA A 284 -5.54 16.27 -12.26
CA ALA A 284 -6.60 16.44 -13.24
C ALA A 284 -7.83 15.73 -12.69
N GLY A 285 -8.55 16.38 -11.77
CA GLY A 285 -9.83 15.89 -11.25
C GLY A 285 -9.84 14.38 -11.00
N GLY A 286 -9.03 13.91 -10.03
CA GLY A 286 -8.99 12.49 -9.70
C GLY A 286 -10.16 12.06 -8.82
N THR A 287 -10.33 10.76 -8.66
CA THR A 287 -11.31 10.18 -7.73
C THR A 287 -10.79 10.21 -6.28
N ALA A 288 -9.93 11.17 -5.94
CA ALA A 288 -9.44 11.38 -4.58
C ALA A 288 -10.58 11.67 -3.59
N GLN A 289 -11.71 12.19 -4.09
CA GLN A 289 -12.94 12.38 -3.32
C GLN A 289 -13.77 11.10 -3.16
N TRP A 290 -13.51 10.04 -3.93
CA TRP A 290 -14.25 8.79 -3.79
C TRP A 290 -13.95 8.16 -2.42
N ASN A 291 -14.98 7.64 -1.78
CA ASN A 291 -14.88 6.92 -0.54
C ASN A 291 -14.11 5.59 -0.76
N PRO A 292 -12.91 5.43 -0.17
CA PRO A 292 -12.09 4.24 -0.36
C PRO A 292 -12.67 2.98 0.31
N ASP A 293 -13.64 3.12 1.23
CA ASP A 293 -14.40 1.99 1.79
C ASP A 293 -15.11 1.16 0.70
N PHE A 294 -15.34 1.75 -0.48
CA PHE A 294 -15.75 1.03 -1.69
C PHE A 294 -14.88 -0.19 -2.00
N LEU A 295 -13.56 -0.06 -1.87
CA LEU A 295 -12.62 -1.17 -2.04
C LEU A 295 -12.36 -1.92 -0.73
N GLY A 296 -12.50 -1.26 0.42
CA GLY A 296 -12.31 -1.86 1.74
C GLY A 296 -10.99 -2.63 1.86
N ALA A 297 -11.07 -3.90 2.27
CA ALA A 297 -9.92 -4.81 2.41
C ALA A 297 -9.12 -5.04 1.11
N ALA A 298 -9.66 -4.63 -0.04
CA ALA A 298 -8.99 -4.70 -1.33
C ALA A 298 -8.17 -3.44 -1.66
N GLY A 299 -8.39 -2.30 -0.98
CA GLY A 299 -7.79 -1.04 -1.42
C GLY A 299 -7.96 0.22 -0.60
N ALA A 300 -8.36 0.14 0.68
CA ALA A 300 -8.69 1.33 1.47
C ALA A 300 -7.50 2.01 2.16
N LEU A 301 -6.29 1.43 2.12
CA LEU A 301 -5.14 2.03 2.80
C LEU A 301 -4.56 3.23 2.04
N THR A 302 -4.03 4.15 2.83
CA THR A 302 -3.17 5.26 2.42
C THR A 302 -1.84 5.12 3.16
N SER A 303 -0.72 5.44 2.50
CA SER A 303 0.62 5.30 3.08
C SER A 303 1.60 6.27 2.44
N THR A 304 2.85 6.25 2.91
CA THR A 304 3.99 6.97 2.34
C THR A 304 5.00 5.98 1.78
N VAL A 305 5.95 6.47 0.98
CA VAL A 305 7.04 5.61 0.46
C VAL A 305 7.87 5.00 1.61
N GLY A 306 8.00 5.75 2.71
CA GLY A 306 8.80 5.37 3.87
C GLY A 306 8.20 4.22 4.68
N ASP A 307 6.88 4.12 4.75
CA ASP A 307 6.22 2.97 5.38
C ASP A 307 6.10 1.78 4.44
N LEU A 308 5.83 2.02 3.15
CA LEU A 308 5.76 0.94 2.18
C LEU A 308 7.10 0.23 1.99
N ILE A 309 8.24 0.92 2.11
CA ILE A 309 9.54 0.25 2.03
C ILE A 309 9.78 -0.65 3.25
N LYS A 310 9.33 -0.25 4.46
CA LYS A 310 9.31 -1.11 5.64
C LYS A 310 8.37 -2.29 5.44
N TRP A 311 7.22 -2.09 4.79
CA TRP A 311 6.31 -3.18 4.44
C TRP A 311 6.96 -4.17 3.47
N ALA A 312 7.64 -3.70 2.43
CA ALA A 312 8.39 -4.55 1.51
C ALA A 312 9.48 -5.36 2.23
N GLN A 313 10.22 -4.73 3.15
CA GLN A 313 11.20 -5.42 4.01
C GLN A 313 10.52 -6.43 4.94
N ALA A 314 9.38 -6.08 5.54
CA ALA A 314 8.63 -6.97 6.41
C ALA A 314 8.11 -8.22 5.67
N MET A 315 7.71 -8.07 4.41
CA MET A 315 7.37 -9.19 3.53
C MET A 315 8.59 -10.03 3.20
N ARG A 316 9.72 -9.42 2.78
CA ARG A 316 10.98 -10.12 2.49
C ARG A 316 11.49 -10.92 3.69
N ASP A 317 11.51 -10.28 4.85
CA ASP A 317 12.07 -10.81 6.10
C ASP A 317 11.02 -11.55 6.93
N HIS A 318 9.83 -11.82 6.35
CA HIS A 318 8.77 -12.64 6.93
C HIS A 318 8.44 -12.28 8.39
N THR A 319 8.54 -11.00 8.77
CA THR A 319 8.44 -10.56 10.18
C THR A 319 7.06 -10.75 10.80
N ARG A 320 6.04 -11.05 9.97
CA ARG A 320 4.65 -11.29 10.37
C ARG A 320 4.12 -12.68 9.99
N LEU A 321 4.95 -13.54 9.42
CA LEU A 321 4.62 -14.91 9.06
C LEU A 321 5.74 -15.84 9.53
N ASP A 322 5.41 -17.01 10.08
CA ASP A 322 6.45 -18.02 10.28
C ASP A 322 7.06 -18.44 8.92
N ALA A 323 8.27 -18.99 8.96
CA ALA A 323 9.03 -19.30 7.75
C ALA A 323 8.29 -20.29 6.82
N ALA A 324 7.51 -21.23 7.37
CA ALA A 324 6.78 -22.21 6.56
C ALA A 324 5.58 -21.56 5.86
N THR A 325 4.84 -20.73 6.58
CA THR A 325 3.72 -19.96 6.02
C THR A 325 4.21 -18.95 4.99
N TRP A 326 5.32 -18.27 5.25
CA TRP A 326 5.93 -17.36 4.28
C TRP A 326 6.39 -18.10 3.03
N ALA A 327 7.13 -19.21 3.17
CA ALA A 327 7.54 -20.02 2.04
C ALA A 327 6.33 -20.44 1.21
N HIS A 328 5.25 -20.91 1.85
CA HIS A 328 4.02 -21.25 1.14
C HIS A 328 3.37 -20.05 0.42
N TRP A 329 3.45 -18.85 0.99
CA TRP A 329 2.89 -17.62 0.44
C TRP A 329 3.64 -17.13 -0.80
N THR A 330 4.97 -17.33 -0.83
CA THR A 330 5.87 -16.79 -1.86
C THR A 330 6.51 -17.85 -2.76
N ASP A 331 6.19 -19.12 -2.60
CA ASP A 331 6.73 -20.19 -3.44
C ASP A 331 6.03 -20.14 -4.82
N PRO A 332 6.73 -19.86 -5.93
CA PRO A 332 6.14 -19.92 -7.27
C PRO A 332 6.01 -21.36 -7.80
N ASP A 333 6.72 -22.32 -7.20
CA ASP A 333 6.84 -23.71 -7.64
C ASP A 333 5.91 -24.67 -6.88
N SER A 334 5.38 -24.25 -5.74
CA SER A 334 4.51 -25.10 -4.92
C SER A 334 3.36 -25.67 -5.76
N PRO A 335 3.01 -26.96 -5.60
CA PRO A 335 1.78 -27.50 -6.19
C PRO A 335 0.52 -26.77 -5.69
N THR A 336 0.63 -25.98 -4.62
CA THR A 336 -0.42 -25.08 -4.11
C THR A 336 -0.21 -23.62 -4.48
N SER A 337 0.91 -23.28 -5.12
CA SER A 337 1.15 -21.95 -5.64
C SER A 337 0.36 -21.79 -6.92
N ASP A 338 -0.58 -20.88 -6.84
CA ASP A 338 -1.48 -20.57 -7.93
C ASP A 338 -0.99 -19.35 -8.71
N PHE A 339 0.32 -19.04 -8.64
CA PHE A 339 1.00 -18.06 -9.49
C PHE A 339 0.93 -18.54 -10.94
N LEU A 340 -0.25 -18.41 -11.53
CA LEU A 340 -0.46 -18.63 -12.94
C LEU A 340 -0.12 -17.34 -13.66
N GLY A 341 0.52 -17.49 -14.82
CA GLY A 341 0.74 -16.38 -15.71
C GLY A 341 -0.57 -15.65 -16.05
N TYR A 342 -0.48 -14.37 -16.37
CA TYR A 342 -1.61 -13.66 -16.96
C TYR A 342 -1.83 -14.16 -18.41
N PRO A 343 -3.06 -14.48 -18.83
CA PRO A 343 -3.32 -14.88 -20.21
C PRO A 343 -3.08 -13.68 -21.14
N ALA A 344 -2.20 -13.87 -22.13
CA ALA A 344 -1.87 -12.89 -23.15
C ALA A 344 -3.13 -12.45 -23.97
N PRO A 345 -3.15 -11.24 -24.55
CA PRO A 345 -2.03 -10.31 -24.69
C PRO A 345 -1.80 -9.43 -23.45
N PHE A 346 -0.55 -9.45 -23.03
CA PHE A 346 0.05 -8.45 -22.14
C PHE A 346 -0.06 -7.05 -22.77
N PRO A 347 -0.52 -6.02 -22.04
CA PRO A 347 -0.38 -4.63 -22.49
C PRO A 347 1.09 -4.32 -22.82
N ALA A 348 1.33 -3.54 -23.87
CA ALA A 348 2.69 -3.13 -24.24
C ALA A 348 3.40 -2.50 -23.02
N GLY A 349 4.62 -2.96 -22.72
CA GLY A 349 5.38 -2.50 -21.56
C GLY A 349 5.23 -3.33 -20.28
N THR A 350 4.31 -4.30 -20.24
CA THR A 350 4.29 -5.25 -19.11
C THR A 350 5.44 -6.28 -19.19
N PRO A 351 5.92 -6.77 -18.04
CA PRO A 351 6.93 -7.83 -17.98
C PRO A 351 6.47 -9.10 -18.70
N VAL A 352 7.43 -9.85 -19.26
CA VAL A 352 7.16 -11.08 -20.04
C VAL A 352 6.58 -12.21 -19.17
N GLN A 353 6.77 -12.11 -17.86
CA GLN A 353 6.28 -13.07 -16.87
C GLN A 353 5.67 -12.29 -15.70
N PHE A 354 4.34 -12.37 -15.57
CA PHE A 354 3.57 -11.80 -14.48
C PHE A 354 2.68 -12.88 -13.91
N GLY A 355 2.82 -13.17 -12.62
CA GLY A 355 2.02 -14.14 -11.88
C GLY A 355 1.18 -13.46 -10.80
N TYR A 356 0.04 -14.07 -10.47
CA TYR A 356 -0.77 -13.69 -9.32
C TYR A 356 -1.07 -14.91 -8.46
N GLY A 357 -0.72 -14.87 -7.17
CA GLY A 357 -0.85 -16.00 -6.28
C GLY A 357 -1.01 -15.55 -4.83
N LEU A 358 -1.98 -16.14 -4.15
CA LEU A 358 -2.22 -15.92 -2.72
C LEU A 358 -2.25 -14.42 -2.31
N GLY A 359 -2.82 -13.54 -3.12
CA GLY A 359 -2.88 -12.10 -2.86
C GLY A 359 -1.59 -11.32 -3.06
N LEU A 360 -0.58 -11.95 -3.68
CA LEU A 360 0.64 -11.32 -4.15
C LEU A 360 0.72 -11.38 -5.68
N GLU A 361 1.36 -10.38 -6.23
CA GLU A 361 1.85 -10.35 -7.60
C GLU A 361 3.32 -10.78 -7.60
N SER A 362 3.72 -11.39 -8.70
CA SER A 362 5.12 -11.66 -8.97
C SER A 362 5.49 -11.30 -10.41
N THR A 363 6.68 -10.73 -10.57
CA THR A 363 7.24 -10.34 -11.86
C THR A 363 8.71 -10.70 -11.88
N GLY A 364 9.09 -11.70 -12.68
CA GLY A 364 10.40 -12.30 -12.52
C GLY A 364 10.60 -12.72 -11.04
N THR A 365 11.70 -12.32 -10.43
CA THR A 365 12.00 -12.63 -9.01
C THR A 365 11.40 -11.63 -8.02
N TRP A 366 10.70 -10.60 -8.49
CA TRP A 366 10.06 -9.61 -7.62
C TRP A 366 8.69 -10.09 -7.15
N PHE A 367 8.44 -10.02 -5.84
CA PHE A 367 7.16 -10.28 -5.19
C PHE A 367 6.62 -9.01 -4.53
N GLY A 368 5.32 -8.82 -4.56
CA GLY A 368 4.69 -7.66 -3.95
C GLY A 368 3.28 -7.44 -4.46
N HIS A 369 2.89 -6.19 -4.64
CA HIS A 369 1.62 -5.86 -5.30
C HIS A 369 1.66 -4.43 -5.84
N ASN A 370 1.05 -4.21 -7.00
CA ASN A 370 0.75 -2.89 -7.53
C ASN A 370 -0.41 -2.20 -6.79
N GLY A 371 -0.57 -0.91 -7.02
CA GLY A 371 -1.64 -0.11 -6.43
C GLY A 371 -2.14 0.95 -7.39
N SER A 372 -3.23 0.68 -8.10
CA SER A 372 -3.83 1.64 -9.03
C SER A 372 -5.19 2.14 -8.54
N TRP A 373 -5.32 3.46 -8.45
CA TRP A 373 -6.56 4.20 -8.21
C TRP A 373 -6.61 5.38 -9.19
N LEU A 374 -7.77 5.85 -9.62
CA LEU A 374 -7.82 6.99 -10.56
C LEU A 374 -7.15 8.24 -9.95
N GLY A 375 -5.93 8.53 -10.40
CA GLY A 375 -5.07 9.59 -9.88
C GLY A 375 -3.92 9.14 -8.95
N TYR A 376 -3.76 7.84 -8.71
CA TYR A 376 -2.61 7.26 -8.01
C TYR A 376 -2.19 5.95 -8.68
N ASP A 377 -0.89 5.73 -8.77
CA ASP A 377 -0.34 4.45 -9.21
C ASP A 377 0.88 4.11 -8.38
N GLY A 378 1.27 2.84 -8.37
CA GLY A 378 2.47 2.44 -7.65
C GLY A 378 2.71 0.95 -7.61
N GLN A 379 3.91 0.61 -7.15
CA GLN A 379 4.36 -0.76 -6.92
C GLN A 379 5.13 -0.81 -5.62
N THR A 380 4.83 -1.80 -4.79
CA THR A 380 5.61 -2.13 -3.59
C THR A 380 6.03 -3.58 -3.67
N GLY A 381 7.32 -3.88 -3.49
CA GLY A 381 7.78 -5.26 -3.54
C GLY A 381 9.23 -5.47 -3.14
N PHE A 382 9.63 -6.73 -3.13
CA PHE A 382 11.00 -7.18 -2.87
C PHE A 382 11.43 -8.21 -3.90
N ASP A 383 12.72 -8.25 -4.19
CA ASP A 383 13.36 -9.26 -5.04
C ASP A 383 13.79 -10.45 -4.19
N SER A 384 13.28 -11.65 -4.50
CA SER A 384 13.60 -12.87 -3.76
C SER A 384 15.04 -13.35 -3.97
N VAL A 385 15.74 -12.87 -5.00
CA VAL A 385 17.11 -13.28 -5.31
C VAL A 385 18.14 -12.34 -4.69
N SER A 386 18.06 -11.04 -4.96
CA SER A 386 19.01 -10.08 -4.38
C SER A 386 18.65 -9.66 -2.94
N GLY A 387 17.39 -9.83 -2.53
CA GLY A 387 16.89 -9.27 -1.28
C GLY A 387 16.65 -7.76 -1.33
N ALA A 388 16.70 -7.14 -2.51
CA ALA A 388 16.35 -5.73 -2.66
C ALA A 388 14.86 -5.49 -2.39
N CYS A 389 14.51 -4.34 -1.83
CA CYS A 389 13.14 -3.86 -1.70
C CYS A 389 13.01 -2.55 -2.47
N MET A 390 11.88 -2.36 -3.15
CA MET A 390 11.61 -1.16 -3.93
C MET A 390 10.15 -0.75 -3.84
N VAL A 391 9.94 0.56 -3.75
CA VAL A 391 8.63 1.20 -3.79
C VAL A 391 8.67 2.34 -4.78
N ILE A 392 7.64 2.44 -5.62
CA ILE A 392 7.40 3.60 -6.47
C ILE A 392 5.94 4.01 -6.33
N LEU A 393 5.70 5.30 -6.11
CA LEU A 393 4.39 5.92 -6.00
C LEU A 393 4.29 7.09 -6.98
N GLU A 394 3.18 7.16 -7.69
CA GLU A 394 2.90 8.15 -8.72
C GLU A 394 1.53 8.77 -8.42
N ASN A 395 1.40 10.10 -8.55
CA ASN A 395 0.13 10.82 -8.36
C ASN A 395 -0.62 11.03 -9.69
N MET A 396 -0.38 10.13 -10.65
CA MET A 396 -1.15 9.92 -11.87
C MET A 396 -0.74 8.57 -12.46
N GLN A 397 -1.67 7.88 -13.12
CA GLN A 397 -1.37 6.62 -13.79
C GLN A 397 -0.41 6.84 -14.97
N THR A 398 0.66 6.06 -15.03
CA THR A 398 1.60 6.01 -16.14
C THR A 398 0.90 5.36 -17.34
N THR A 399 0.71 6.08 -18.45
CA THR A 399 0.18 5.47 -19.70
C THR A 399 1.30 5.22 -20.69
N THR A 400 1.35 4.03 -21.29
CA THR A 400 2.31 3.68 -22.34
C THR A 400 1.85 4.18 -23.70
N GLY A 401 1.66 5.50 -23.88
CA GLY A 401 1.49 6.19 -25.18
C GLY A 401 0.34 5.76 -26.12
N ASN A 402 -0.33 4.64 -25.89
CA ASN A 402 -1.34 4.01 -26.73
C ASN A 402 -2.67 3.92 -25.97
N GLY A 403 -3.31 5.07 -25.78
CA GLY A 403 -4.65 5.18 -25.20
C GLY A 403 -4.73 4.78 -23.71
N PRO A 404 -5.95 4.81 -23.13
CA PRO A 404 -6.17 4.35 -21.77
C PRO A 404 -5.92 2.84 -21.72
N VAL A 405 -4.73 2.45 -21.27
CA VAL A 405 -4.46 1.07 -20.88
C VAL A 405 -5.45 0.75 -19.76
N PRO A 406 -6.28 -0.30 -19.87
CA PRO A 406 -7.12 -0.71 -18.76
C PRO A 406 -6.19 -1.08 -17.62
N LEU A 407 -6.15 -0.26 -16.56
CA LEU A 407 -5.34 -0.46 -15.36
C LEU A 407 -3.90 -0.87 -15.71
N ALA A 408 -2.99 0.10 -15.89
CA ALA A 408 -1.58 -0.22 -16.03
C ALA A 408 -1.18 -1.17 -14.88
N ALA A 409 -1.00 -2.44 -15.20
CA ALA A 409 -0.84 -3.50 -14.21
C ALA A 409 0.52 -3.40 -13.49
N TYR A 410 1.37 -2.46 -13.91
CA TYR A 410 2.73 -2.34 -13.44
C TYR A 410 3.28 -0.96 -13.80
N THR A 411 3.89 -0.25 -12.85
CA THR A 411 4.61 1.00 -13.14
C THR A 411 5.82 0.72 -14.04
N THR A 412 5.91 1.49 -15.13
CA THR A 412 7.02 1.38 -16.08
C THR A 412 8.34 1.81 -15.44
N ILE A 413 8.30 2.74 -14.46
CA ILE A 413 9.49 3.21 -13.74
C ILE A 413 10.07 2.06 -12.93
N PHE A 414 9.24 1.30 -12.20
CA PHE A 414 9.70 0.20 -11.36
C PHE A 414 10.45 -0.82 -12.20
N ARG A 415 9.86 -1.18 -13.35
CA ARG A 415 10.48 -2.12 -14.27
C ARG A 415 11.84 -1.64 -14.77
N ARG A 416 11.93 -0.42 -15.27
CA ARG A 416 13.19 0.12 -15.83
C ARG A 416 14.29 0.23 -14.77
N VAL A 417 13.93 0.65 -13.56
CA VAL A 417 14.86 0.70 -12.42
C VAL A 417 15.31 -0.69 -11.99
N ALA A 418 14.39 -1.66 -11.90
CA ALA A 418 14.72 -3.05 -11.59
C ALA A 418 15.63 -3.68 -12.64
N GLU A 419 15.35 -3.49 -13.93
CA GLU A 419 16.18 -3.99 -15.04
C GLU A 419 17.59 -3.38 -15.02
N TYR A 420 17.74 -2.12 -14.62
CA TYR A 420 19.05 -1.47 -14.51
C TYR A 420 19.85 -1.95 -13.28
N LEU A 421 19.25 -1.88 -12.09
CA LEU A 421 19.95 -2.21 -10.84
C LEU A 421 20.15 -3.70 -10.65
N TYR A 422 19.21 -4.52 -11.13
CA TYR A 422 19.19 -5.98 -10.97
C TYR A 422 18.87 -6.66 -12.32
N PRO A 423 19.82 -6.65 -13.28
CA PRO A 423 19.59 -7.19 -14.62
C PRO A 423 19.07 -8.63 -14.60
N GLY A 424 18.01 -8.90 -15.37
CA GLY A 424 17.37 -10.22 -15.46
C GLY A 424 16.33 -10.53 -14.38
N SER A 425 16.24 -9.73 -13.32
CA SER A 425 15.25 -9.91 -12.24
C SER A 425 13.80 -9.78 -12.69
N MET A 426 13.53 -9.12 -13.82
CA MET A 426 12.19 -8.90 -14.37
C MET A 426 11.75 -9.92 -15.44
N THR A 427 12.65 -10.80 -15.87
CA THR A 427 12.42 -11.76 -16.98
C THR A 427 12.58 -13.23 -16.58
N THR A 428 12.94 -13.49 -15.32
CA THR A 428 13.31 -14.83 -14.85
C THR A 428 12.41 -15.24 -13.68
N GLN A 429 11.31 -15.93 -13.94
CA GLN A 429 10.60 -16.75 -12.96
C GLN A 429 11.03 -18.20 -13.13
N PRO A 430 11.67 -18.80 -12.12
CA PRO A 430 11.77 -20.26 -12.05
C PRO A 430 10.38 -20.88 -12.28
N ASN A 431 10.32 -21.83 -13.22
CA ASN A 431 9.12 -22.61 -13.58
C ASN A 431 7.82 -21.83 -13.83
N TYR A 432 7.88 -20.66 -14.48
CA TYR A 432 6.69 -19.91 -14.93
C TYR A 432 5.66 -20.82 -15.64
N LYS A 433 4.51 -21.05 -15.00
CA LYS A 433 3.40 -21.80 -15.59
C LYS A 433 2.47 -20.82 -16.31
N GLN A 434 2.40 -20.94 -17.63
CA GLN A 434 1.33 -20.28 -18.39
C GLN A 434 -0.02 -20.79 -17.87
N PRO A 435 -1.01 -19.91 -17.66
CA PRO A 435 -2.33 -20.33 -17.23
C PRO A 435 -2.88 -21.29 -18.29
N THR A 436 -3.26 -22.51 -17.88
CA THR A 436 -4.08 -23.35 -18.76
C THR A 436 -5.45 -22.68 -18.93
N PRO A 437 -5.98 -22.61 -20.17
CA PRO A 437 -7.24 -21.95 -20.48
C PRO A 437 -8.45 -22.39 -19.65
#